data_AF-A0A8H3ES38-F1
#
_entry.id   AF-A0A8H3ES38-F1
#
_cell.length_a   1.000
_cell.length_b   1.000
_cell.length_c   1.000
_cell.angle_alpha   90.00
_cell.angle_beta   90.00
_cell.angle_gamma   90.00
#
_symmetry.space_group_name_H-M   'P 1'
#
loop_
_entity.id
_entity.type
_entity.pdbx_description
1 polymer ?
#
loop_
_entity_poly.entity_id
_entity_poly.type
_entity_poly.pdbx_seq_one_letter_code
_entity_poly.pdbx_strand_id
1 'polypeptide(L)'
;MAAVLPSLQAMLSSGLSIYTDPKIDIQWRVLIQRANGRNFSHALSVHSRDSGEEVMKKLRRLYIENTPVGHRVFTQTILMRRPVVAVVRLTALSMLSADLEGQGSSREVHITHGKRDKDMTAAFNDPSRLQHVQRFALAYRYSLLSSHSIGPSVALHIGHELDKARCCYLILVALVLSIVSGIAATCVTRRVDIGVGVSAAISAWIACVEAVLLWKYR
;
A
#
# COMPACT_ATOMS: atom_id res chain seq x y z
N MET A 1 10.57 7.85 19.18
CA MET A 1 10.12 7.25 20.45
C MET A 1 8.97 6.30 20.15
N ALA A 2 9.26 5.00 20.09
CA ALA A 2 8.35 3.94 19.67
C ALA A 2 8.01 3.06 20.88
N ALA A 3 6.74 3.07 21.28
CA ALA A 3 6.22 2.29 22.39
C ALA A 3 5.02 1.46 21.90
N VAL A 4 5.26 0.43 21.07
CA VAL A 4 4.21 -0.53 20.64
C VAL A 4 4.75 -1.97 20.51
N LEU A 5 5.93 -2.30 21.06
CA LEU A 5 6.47 -3.66 21.05
C LEU A 5 6.01 -4.63 22.18
N PRO A 6 5.26 -4.26 23.24
CA PRO A 6 5.12 -5.19 24.37
C PRO A 6 4.21 -6.40 24.06
N SER A 7 3.26 -6.31 23.14
CA SER A 7 2.32 -7.40 22.85
C SER A 7 2.92 -8.53 21.99
N LEU A 8 3.76 -8.21 21.00
CA LEU A 8 4.46 -9.21 20.19
C LEU A 8 5.60 -9.88 20.96
N GLN A 9 6.29 -9.12 21.81
CA GLN A 9 7.40 -9.63 22.61
C GLN A 9 6.92 -10.59 23.70
N ALA A 10 5.76 -10.32 24.31
CA ALA A 10 5.13 -11.22 25.29
C ALA A 10 4.62 -12.54 24.67
N MET A 11 4.14 -12.52 23.42
CA MET A 11 3.76 -13.75 22.70
C MET A 11 4.97 -14.58 22.25
N LEU A 12 6.10 -13.95 21.96
CA LEU A 12 7.31 -14.65 21.52
C LEU A 12 8.12 -15.24 22.68
N SER A 13 8.03 -14.67 23.89
CA SER A 13 8.82 -15.12 25.04
C SER A 13 8.25 -16.31 25.82
N SER A 14 7.00 -16.69 25.58
CA SER A 14 6.27 -17.65 26.44
C SER A 14 6.23 -19.09 25.94
N GLY A 15 6.91 -19.45 24.84
CA GLY A 15 6.73 -20.79 24.23
C GLY A 15 7.88 -21.36 23.39
N LEU A 16 9.15 -21.01 23.66
CA LEU A 16 10.29 -21.58 22.92
C LEU A 16 10.87 -22.81 23.63
N SER A 17 10.18 -23.95 23.56
CA SER A 17 10.88 -25.24 23.56
C SER A 17 11.48 -25.42 22.16
N ILE A 18 12.75 -25.85 22.11
CA ILE A 18 13.52 -26.06 20.87
C ILE A 18 13.01 -27.35 20.22
N TYR A 19 11.81 -27.29 19.65
CA TYR A 19 11.37 -28.27 18.68
C TYR A 19 11.98 -27.83 17.34
N THR A 20 12.79 -28.68 16.71
CA THR A 20 13.26 -28.51 15.33
C THR A 20 12.05 -28.56 14.41
N ASP A 21 11.40 -27.41 14.27
CA ASP A 21 10.18 -27.26 13.48
C ASP A 21 10.52 -27.60 12.02
N PRO A 22 9.81 -28.57 11.40
CA PRO A 22 9.96 -28.86 9.98
C PRO A 22 9.82 -27.57 9.17
N LYS A 23 10.50 -27.51 8.02
CA LYS A 23 10.35 -26.40 7.08
C LYS A 23 8.92 -26.45 6.52
N ILE A 24 7.99 -25.78 7.19
CA ILE A 24 6.60 -25.68 6.78
C ILE A 24 6.47 -24.52 5.79
N ASP A 25 5.96 -24.83 4.61
CA ASP A 25 5.54 -23.85 3.61
C ASP A 25 4.15 -23.35 3.94
N ILE A 26 4.02 -22.04 4.06
CA ILE A 26 2.78 -21.34 4.37
C ILE A 26 2.41 -20.52 3.14
N GLN A 27 1.21 -20.74 2.60
CA GLN A 27 0.68 -19.88 1.54
C GLN A 27 -0.11 -18.72 2.14
N TRP A 28 0.33 -17.50 1.85
CA TRP A 28 -0.37 -16.27 2.19
C TRP A 28 -1.22 -15.83 1.01
N ARG A 29 -2.46 -15.43 1.28
CA ARG A 29 -3.29 -14.77 0.27
C ARG A 29 -3.00 -13.27 0.27
N VAL A 30 -2.59 -12.76 -0.89
CA VAL A 30 -2.25 -11.35 -1.10
C VAL A 30 -3.16 -10.78 -2.18
N LEU A 31 -3.93 -9.77 -1.84
CA LEU A 31 -4.72 -8.96 -2.75
C LEU A 31 -3.92 -7.75 -3.21
N ILE A 32 -3.83 -7.54 -4.52
CA ILE A 32 -3.16 -6.37 -5.09
C ILE A 32 -4.21 -5.49 -5.78
N GLN A 33 -4.27 -4.22 -5.39
CA GLN A 33 -5.14 -3.25 -6.03
C GLN A 33 -4.52 -2.75 -7.35
N ARG A 34 -5.29 -2.80 -8.43
CA ARG A 34 -4.90 -2.24 -9.75
C ARG A 34 -5.42 -0.80 -9.92
N ALA A 35 -4.98 -0.16 -11.00
CA ALA A 35 -5.31 1.22 -11.37
C ALA A 35 -6.81 1.54 -11.38
N ASN A 36 -7.62 0.56 -11.77
CA ASN A 36 -9.08 0.65 -11.86
C ASN A 36 -9.78 0.47 -10.50
N GLY A 37 -9.03 0.42 -9.40
CA GLY A 37 -9.55 0.21 -8.05
C GLY A 37 -9.89 -1.24 -7.72
N ARG A 38 -9.83 -2.16 -8.69
CA ARG A 38 -10.15 -3.58 -8.51
C ARG A 38 -9.01 -4.33 -7.83
N ASN A 39 -9.37 -5.31 -7.01
CA ASN A 39 -8.41 -6.10 -6.23
C ASN A 39 -8.30 -7.51 -6.80
N PHE A 40 -7.08 -7.98 -6.98
CA PHE A 40 -6.80 -9.30 -7.55
C PHE A 40 -6.09 -10.19 -6.53
N SER A 41 -6.55 -11.43 -6.38
CA SER A 41 -5.94 -12.42 -5.47
C SER A 41 -4.69 -13.05 -6.08
N HIS A 42 -3.65 -13.20 -5.25
CA HIS A 42 -2.40 -13.86 -5.55
C HIS A 42 -1.94 -14.68 -4.34
N ALA A 43 -1.40 -15.87 -4.59
CA ALA A 43 -0.78 -16.69 -3.55
C ALA A 43 0.70 -16.33 -3.42
N LEU A 44 1.16 -16.10 -2.18
CA LEU A 44 2.56 -15.90 -1.85
C LEU A 44 3.05 -17.06 -0.97
N SER A 45 4.03 -17.81 -1.46
CA SER A 45 4.63 -18.90 -0.68
C SER A 45 5.71 -18.36 0.25
N VAL A 46 5.52 -18.55 1.55
CA VAL A 46 6.40 -18.07 2.62
C VAL A 46 6.83 -19.26 3.48
N HIS A 47 8.12 -19.35 3.82
CA HIS A 47 8.59 -20.38 4.73
C HIS A 47 8.45 -19.91 6.17
N SER A 48 8.13 -20.84 7.07
CA SER A 48 8.13 -20.63 8.53
C SER A 48 9.43 -20.02 9.09
N ARG A 49 10.57 -20.29 8.43
CA ARG A 49 11.90 -19.79 8.81
C ARG A 49 12.27 -18.45 8.17
N ASP A 50 11.50 -17.97 7.20
CA ASP A 50 11.79 -16.70 6.53
C ASP A 50 11.79 -15.56 7.57
N SER A 51 12.80 -14.71 7.52
CA SER A 51 12.84 -13.49 8.34
C SER A 51 11.77 -12.50 7.88
N GLY A 52 11.34 -11.58 8.75
CA GLY A 52 10.37 -10.54 8.35
C GLY A 52 10.85 -9.73 7.13
N GLU A 53 12.15 -9.48 7.02
CA GLU A 53 12.76 -8.83 5.85
C GLU A 53 12.58 -9.65 4.56
N GLU A 54 12.84 -10.96 4.61
CA GLU A 54 12.70 -11.86 3.46
C GLU A 54 11.25 -11.94 2.99
N VAL A 55 10.29 -12.03 3.93
CA VAL A 55 8.86 -12.03 3.63
C VAL A 55 8.48 -10.73 2.92
N MET A 56 8.92 -9.56 3.43
CA MET A 56 8.62 -8.27 2.81
C MET A 56 9.28 -8.11 1.43
N LYS A 57 10.49 -8.66 1.24
CA LYS A 57 11.15 -8.69 -0.08
C LYS A 57 10.37 -9.53 -1.08
N LYS A 58 9.89 -10.72 -0.68
CA LYS A 58 9.05 -11.59 -1.52
C LYS A 58 7.72 -10.90 -1.87
N LEU A 59 7.07 -10.29 -0.88
CA LEU A 59 5.84 -9.55 -1.05
C LEU A 59 6.01 -8.36 -2.01
N ARG A 60 7.09 -7.60 -1.87
CA ARG A 60 7.44 -6.50 -2.78
C ARG A 60 7.68 -7.01 -4.20
N ARG A 61 8.39 -8.13 -4.36
CA ARG A 61 8.63 -8.73 -5.67
C ARG A 61 7.31 -9.09 -6.36
N LEU A 62 6.42 -9.77 -5.64
CA LEU A 62 5.07 -10.10 -6.14
C LEU A 62 4.30 -8.84 -6.58
N TYR A 63 4.36 -7.77 -5.78
CA TYR A 63 3.75 -6.48 -6.14
C TYR A 63 4.33 -5.89 -7.42
N ILE A 64 5.65 -5.90 -7.58
CA ILE A 64 6.35 -5.34 -8.74
C ILE A 64 6.00 -6.13 -10.01
N GLU A 65 5.99 -7.46 -9.93
CA GLU A 65 5.69 -8.36 -11.05
C GLU A 65 4.25 -8.18 -11.55
N ASN A 66 3.31 -7.94 -10.65
CA ASN A 66 1.88 -7.81 -10.98
C ASN A 66 1.42 -6.38 -11.24
N THR A 67 2.32 -5.38 -11.08
CA THR A 67 1.99 -3.96 -11.30
C THR A 67 2.81 -3.40 -12.47
N PRO A 68 2.17 -2.97 -13.57
CA PRO A 68 2.91 -2.45 -14.72
C PRO A 68 3.73 -1.20 -14.35
N VAL A 69 4.93 -1.10 -14.93
CA VAL A 69 5.90 -0.03 -14.62
C VAL A 69 5.28 1.36 -14.84
N GLY A 70 4.58 1.56 -15.96
CA GLY A 70 3.90 2.83 -16.26
C GLY A 70 2.87 3.20 -15.19
N HIS A 71 2.13 2.22 -14.66
CA HIS A 71 1.20 2.44 -13.57
C HIS A 71 1.90 2.82 -12.27
N ARG A 72 3.04 2.18 -11.94
CA ARG A 72 3.81 2.52 -10.74
C ARG A 72 4.33 3.95 -10.81
N VAL A 73 4.90 4.34 -11.94
CA VAL A 73 5.37 5.72 -12.14
C VAL A 73 4.20 6.67 -12.02
N PHE A 74 3.12 6.47 -12.80
CA PHE A 74 1.94 7.33 -12.77
C PHE A 74 1.32 7.47 -11.38
N THR A 75 1.14 6.36 -10.66
CA THR A 75 0.56 6.40 -9.31
C THR A 75 1.46 7.08 -8.30
N GLN A 76 2.77 6.85 -8.36
CA GLN A 76 3.72 7.39 -7.38
C GLN A 76 4.08 8.86 -7.64
N THR A 77 4.21 9.28 -8.90
CA THR A 77 4.60 10.65 -9.25
C THR A 77 3.40 11.56 -9.48
N ILE A 78 2.40 11.14 -10.26
CA ILE A 78 1.28 12.00 -10.65
C ILE A 78 0.17 11.97 -9.60
N LEU A 79 -0.24 10.77 -9.17
CA LEU A 79 -1.30 10.62 -8.16
C LEU A 79 -0.79 10.73 -6.72
N MET A 80 0.54 10.83 -6.53
CA MET A 80 1.18 10.93 -5.22
C MET A 80 0.74 9.83 -4.25
N ARG A 81 0.39 8.66 -4.79
CA ARG A 81 -0.07 7.51 -4.02
C ARG A 81 1.11 6.68 -3.60
N ARG A 82 1.12 6.27 -2.35
CA ARG A 82 2.07 5.31 -1.80
C ARG A 82 1.39 3.96 -1.60
N PRO A 83 2.10 2.83 -1.82
CA PRO A 83 1.56 1.53 -1.51
C PRO A 83 1.43 1.36 0.02
N VAL A 84 0.30 0.81 0.44
CA VAL A 84 -0.04 0.58 1.84
C VAL A 84 -0.45 -0.87 2.00
N VAL A 85 0.03 -1.48 3.09
CA VAL A 85 -0.33 -2.85 3.45
C VAL A 85 -1.40 -2.80 4.53
N ALA A 86 -2.50 -3.48 4.27
CA ALA A 86 -3.61 -3.65 5.19
C ALA A 86 -3.93 -5.14 5.37
N VAL A 87 -4.46 -5.49 6.53
CA VAL A 87 -5.03 -6.81 6.77
C VAL A 87 -6.53 -6.68 6.56
N VAL A 88 -7.07 -7.44 5.61
CA VAL A 88 -8.46 -7.32 5.18
C VAL A 88 -9.22 -8.62 5.40
N ARG A 89 -10.52 -8.50 5.68
CA ARG A 89 -11.46 -9.63 5.68
C ARG A 89 -12.21 -9.66 4.35
N LEU A 90 -12.26 -10.83 3.73
CA LEU A 90 -13.02 -11.08 2.51
C LEU A 90 -14.45 -11.52 2.84
N THR A 91 -15.36 -11.29 1.90
CA THR A 91 -16.75 -11.78 1.96
C THR A 91 -16.85 -13.28 1.68
N ALA A 92 -17.91 -13.91 2.20
CA ALA A 92 -18.23 -15.32 1.93
C ALA A 92 -18.42 -15.62 0.42
N LEU A 93 -18.93 -14.66 -0.35
CA LEU A 93 -19.04 -14.78 -1.82
C LEU A 93 -17.66 -14.85 -2.50
N SER A 94 -16.69 -14.10 -1.98
CA SER A 94 -15.31 -14.17 -2.45
C SER A 94 -14.62 -15.46 -2.03
N MET A 95 -15.02 -16.07 -0.91
CA MET A 95 -14.53 -17.38 -0.46
C MET A 95 -14.98 -18.51 -1.39
N LEU A 96 -16.24 -18.50 -1.86
CA LEU A 96 -16.74 -19.53 -2.79
C LEU A 96 -15.96 -19.52 -4.12
N SER A 97 -15.49 -18.34 -4.51
CA SER A 97 -14.63 -18.16 -5.68
C SER A 97 -13.18 -18.55 -5.43
N ALA A 98 -12.78 -18.73 -4.16
CA ALA A 98 -11.41 -19.00 -3.74
C ALA A 98 -11.04 -20.49 -3.77
N ASP A 99 -12.00 -21.41 -3.58
CA ASP A 99 -11.77 -22.85 -3.82
C ASP A 99 -11.46 -23.18 -5.29
N LEU A 100 -11.68 -22.20 -6.17
CA LEU A 100 -11.35 -22.26 -7.58
C LEU A 100 -10.00 -21.56 -7.90
N GLU A 101 -9.23 -21.12 -6.91
CA GLU A 101 -7.86 -20.57 -7.09
C GLU A 101 -6.91 -21.57 -7.76
N GLY A 102 -7.23 -22.88 -7.72
CA GLY A 102 -6.54 -23.91 -8.49
C GLY A 102 -6.71 -23.81 -10.01
N GLN A 103 -7.61 -22.96 -10.52
CA GLN A 103 -7.88 -22.79 -11.96
C GLN A 103 -6.98 -21.74 -12.64
N GLY A 104 -5.98 -21.18 -11.95
CA GLY A 104 -4.91 -20.37 -12.55
C GLY A 104 -5.30 -18.98 -13.08
N SER A 105 -6.58 -18.57 -12.96
CA SER A 105 -7.02 -17.24 -13.35
C SER A 105 -7.05 -16.28 -12.16
N SER A 106 -6.45 -15.09 -12.34
CA SER A 106 -6.49 -14.01 -11.34
C SER A 106 -7.93 -13.48 -11.22
N ARG A 107 -8.51 -13.56 -10.02
CA ARG A 107 -9.92 -13.21 -9.76
C ARG A 107 -10.08 -11.91 -8.99
N GLU A 108 -11.14 -11.19 -9.34
CA GLU A 108 -11.54 -9.97 -8.65
C GLU A 108 -12.16 -10.32 -7.29
N VAL A 109 -11.69 -9.66 -6.24
CA VAL A 109 -12.13 -9.91 -4.85
C VAL A 109 -12.67 -8.63 -4.23
N HIS A 110 -13.80 -8.75 -3.53
CA HIS A 110 -14.40 -7.63 -2.81
C HIS A 110 -13.99 -7.63 -1.33
N ILE A 111 -13.59 -6.46 -0.85
CA ILE A 111 -13.10 -6.25 0.52
C ILE A 111 -14.21 -5.60 1.34
N THR A 112 -14.64 -6.22 2.43
CA THR A 112 -15.66 -5.63 3.34
C THR A 112 -15.05 -4.77 4.43
N HIS A 113 -13.93 -5.21 5.00
CA HIS A 113 -13.30 -4.50 6.09
C HIS A 113 -11.78 -4.62 5.99
N GLY A 114 -11.08 -3.50 6.12
CA GLY A 114 -9.63 -3.44 6.12
C GLY A 114 -9.10 -2.64 7.29
N LYS A 115 -8.10 -3.18 7.99
CA LYS A 115 -7.33 -2.43 8.97
C LYS A 115 -5.92 -2.22 8.42
N ARG A 116 -5.54 -0.95 8.28
CA ARG A 116 -4.18 -0.58 7.90
C ARG A 116 -3.20 -1.03 8.98
N ASP A 117 -2.14 -1.72 8.58
CA ASP A 117 -1.03 -2.07 9.44
C ASP A 117 0.14 -1.12 9.13
N LYS A 118 0.43 -0.22 10.07
CA LYS A 118 1.48 0.80 9.90
C LYS A 118 2.86 0.17 9.83
N ASP A 119 3.09 -0.91 10.58
CA ASP A 119 4.39 -1.56 10.69
C ASP A 119 4.66 -2.40 9.44
N MET A 120 3.66 -3.16 8.97
CA MET A 120 3.77 -3.86 7.68
C MET A 120 3.89 -2.88 6.52
N THR A 121 3.16 -1.75 6.55
CA THR A 121 3.32 -0.71 5.52
C THR A 121 4.72 -0.11 5.52
N ALA A 122 5.28 0.17 6.71
CA ALA A 122 6.64 0.68 6.82
C ALA A 122 7.67 -0.35 6.35
N ALA A 123 7.54 -1.61 6.76
CA ALA A 123 8.41 -2.70 6.38
C ALA A 123 8.30 -3.07 4.89
N PHE A 124 7.12 -2.92 4.30
CA PHE A 124 6.93 -3.10 2.86
C PHE A 124 7.72 -2.07 2.06
N ASN A 125 7.81 -0.83 2.54
CA ASN A 125 8.60 0.25 1.93
C ASN A 125 10.09 0.20 2.31
N ASP A 126 10.42 -0.39 3.45
CA ASP A 126 11.78 -0.56 3.96
C ASP A 126 11.93 -1.90 4.72
N PRO A 127 12.30 -3.00 4.02
CA PRO A 127 12.32 -4.35 4.59
C PRO A 127 13.29 -4.51 5.75
N SER A 128 14.34 -3.69 5.80
CA SER A 128 15.37 -3.74 6.84
C SER A 128 14.80 -3.51 8.24
N ARG A 129 13.66 -2.83 8.36
CA ARG A 129 12.97 -2.58 9.63
C ARG A 129 12.54 -3.85 10.37
N LEU A 130 12.38 -4.96 9.66
CA LEU A 130 12.00 -6.26 10.25
C LEU A 130 13.15 -7.28 10.26
N GLN A 131 14.39 -6.85 10.03
CA GLN A 131 15.56 -7.75 9.98
C GLN A 131 15.74 -8.55 11.29
N HIS A 132 15.40 -7.96 12.44
CA HIS A 132 15.55 -8.59 13.74
C HIS A 132 14.37 -9.50 14.14
N VAL A 133 13.26 -9.50 13.38
CA VAL A 133 12.08 -10.29 13.71
C VAL A 133 12.19 -11.66 13.04
N GLN A 134 12.71 -12.63 13.80
CA GLN A 134 12.72 -14.03 13.40
C GLN A 134 11.33 -14.65 13.55
N ARG A 135 11.04 -15.68 12.74
CA ARG A 135 9.74 -16.40 12.75
C ARG A 135 8.53 -15.48 12.53
N PHE A 136 8.71 -14.37 11.82
CA PHE A 136 7.64 -13.43 11.47
C PHE A 136 6.48 -14.13 10.76
N ALA A 137 6.79 -15.06 9.86
CA ALA A 137 5.80 -15.86 9.14
C ALA A 137 4.88 -16.67 10.08
N LEU A 138 5.42 -17.18 11.20
CA LEU A 138 4.65 -17.93 12.20
C LEU A 138 3.76 -17.03 13.06
N ALA A 139 4.26 -15.84 13.44
CA ALA A 139 3.48 -14.87 14.22
C ALA A 139 2.20 -14.42 13.49
N TYR A 140 2.27 -14.32 12.15
CA TYR A 140 1.13 -13.95 11.30
C TYR A 140 0.45 -15.17 10.64
N ARG A 141 0.87 -16.40 10.96
CA ARG A 141 0.31 -17.63 10.38
C ARG A 141 -1.18 -17.75 10.68
N TYR A 142 -1.58 -17.60 11.95
CA TYR A 142 -2.97 -17.77 12.37
C TYR A 142 -3.91 -16.67 11.87
N SER A 143 -3.36 -15.50 11.52
CA SER A 143 -4.14 -14.39 11.00
C SER A 143 -4.22 -14.38 9.47
N LEU A 144 -3.43 -15.19 8.74
CA LEU A 144 -3.36 -15.16 7.27
C LEU A 144 -3.53 -16.54 6.60
N LEU A 145 -3.77 -17.59 7.38
CA LEU A 145 -3.99 -18.94 6.88
C LEU A 145 -5.30 -19.03 6.07
N SER A 146 -5.18 -19.43 4.81
CA SER A 146 -6.27 -19.99 4.02
C SER A 146 -6.43 -21.47 4.40
N SER A 147 -6.96 -21.81 5.58
CA SER A 147 -7.25 -23.22 5.88
C SER A 147 -8.49 -23.65 5.10
N HIS A 148 -8.45 -24.86 4.53
CA HIS A 148 -9.57 -25.57 3.89
C HIS A 148 -10.78 -25.84 4.82
N SER A 149 -10.93 -25.10 5.92
CA SER A 149 -11.92 -25.37 6.95
C SER A 149 -12.44 -24.06 7.52
N ILE A 150 -13.50 -23.53 6.92
CA ILE A 150 -14.56 -22.71 7.56
C ILE A 150 -14.02 -21.82 8.70
N GLY A 151 -13.12 -20.89 8.36
CA GLY A 151 -12.38 -20.02 9.27
C GLY A 151 -11.88 -18.78 8.53
N PRO A 152 -11.62 -17.66 9.23
CA PRO A 152 -11.83 -16.31 8.69
C PRO A 152 -10.98 -16.00 7.45
N SER A 153 -11.65 -15.46 6.42
CA SER A 153 -11.09 -15.02 5.13
C SER A 153 -10.18 -13.80 5.28
N VAL A 154 -9.06 -13.95 5.96
CA VAL A 154 -8.14 -12.84 6.12
C VAL A 154 -7.11 -12.90 5.01
N ALA A 155 -6.94 -11.80 4.30
CA ALA A 155 -5.93 -11.65 3.27
C ALA A 155 -5.09 -10.41 3.55
N LEU A 156 -3.86 -10.42 3.04
CA LEU A 156 -3.05 -9.22 3.00
C LEU A 156 -3.50 -8.38 1.80
N HIS A 157 -3.80 -7.11 1.98
CA HIS A 157 -4.14 -6.21 0.88
C HIS A 157 -3.05 -5.17 0.68
N ILE A 158 -2.54 -5.09 -0.55
CA ILE A 158 -1.66 -4.04 -1.01
C ILE A 158 -2.51 -3.05 -1.81
N GLY A 159 -2.93 -2.00 -1.12
CA GLY A 159 -3.67 -0.89 -1.70
C GLY A 159 -2.79 0.35 -1.91
N HIS A 160 -3.43 1.44 -2.32
CA HIS A 160 -2.78 2.73 -2.49
C HIS A 160 -3.48 3.80 -1.66
N GLU A 161 -2.70 4.57 -0.92
CA GLU A 161 -3.20 5.73 -0.16
C GLU A 161 -2.50 7.00 -0.64
N LEU A 162 -3.23 8.11 -0.62
CA LEU A 162 -2.68 9.42 -0.95
C LEU A 162 -1.63 9.83 0.09
N ASP A 163 -0.42 10.15 -0.36
CA ASP A 163 0.62 10.65 0.51
C ASP A 163 0.40 12.13 0.80
N LYS A 164 -0.34 12.40 1.88
CA LYS A 164 -0.69 13.76 2.32
C LYS A 164 0.51 14.70 2.41
N ALA A 165 1.68 14.19 2.81
CA ALA A 165 2.89 15.00 2.92
C ALA A 165 3.39 15.43 1.55
N ARG A 166 3.42 14.51 0.57
CA ARG A 166 3.80 14.82 -0.81
C ARG A 166 2.78 15.73 -1.49
N CYS A 167 1.49 15.51 -1.26
CA CYS A 167 0.44 16.42 -1.75
C CYS A 167 0.62 17.83 -1.21
N CYS A 168 0.82 17.97 0.10
CA CYS A 168 1.06 19.28 0.71
C CYS A 168 2.31 19.96 0.13
N TYR A 169 3.40 19.22 -0.05
CA TYR A 169 4.61 19.73 -0.67
C TYR A 169 4.38 20.21 -2.11
N LEU A 170 3.64 19.45 -2.92
CA LEU A 170 3.38 19.81 -4.31
C LEU A 170 2.43 21.01 -4.43
N ILE A 171 1.42 21.11 -3.58
CA ILE A 171 0.57 22.31 -3.47
C ILE A 171 1.42 23.53 -3.11
N LEU A 172 2.34 23.40 -2.15
CA LEU A 172 3.26 24.49 -1.77
C LEU A 172 4.13 24.93 -2.95
N VAL A 173 4.74 23.98 -3.67
CA VAL A 173 5.57 24.28 -4.85
C VAL A 173 4.75 24.96 -5.94
N ALA A 174 3.54 24.47 -6.22
CA ALA A 174 2.66 25.05 -7.21
C ALA A 174 2.24 26.49 -6.84
N LEU A 175 1.97 26.74 -5.55
CA LEU A 175 1.67 28.08 -5.04
C LEU A 175 2.86 29.04 -5.18
N VAL A 176 4.08 28.59 -4.85
CA VAL A 176 5.30 29.38 -5.05
C VAL A 176 5.51 29.70 -6.53
N LEU A 177 5.35 28.73 -7.43
CA LEU A 177 5.48 28.94 -8.88
C LEU A 177 4.44 29.94 -9.41
N SER A 178 3.20 29.87 -8.93
CA SER A 178 2.14 30.83 -9.25
C SER A 178 2.55 32.26 -8.84
N ILE A 179 3.05 32.44 -7.62
CA ILE A 179 3.53 33.75 -7.13
C ILE A 179 4.70 34.25 -7.98
N VAL A 180 5.72 33.41 -8.22
CA VAL A 180 6.90 33.78 -9.01
C VAL A 180 6.51 34.19 -10.44
N SER A 181 5.57 33.46 -11.06
CA SER A 181 5.07 33.81 -12.39
C SER A 181 4.30 35.13 -12.42
N GLY A 182 3.51 35.42 -11.38
CA GLY A 182 2.82 36.71 -11.23
C GLY A 182 3.80 37.87 -11.07
N ILE A 183 4.82 37.70 -10.23
CA ILE A 183 5.90 38.69 -10.05
C ILE A 183 6.63 38.94 -11.38
N ALA A 184 7.00 37.87 -12.09
CA ALA A 184 7.66 37.99 -13.39
C ALA A 184 6.79 38.74 -14.40
N ALA A 185 5.49 38.45 -14.47
CA ALA A 185 4.55 39.16 -15.33
C ALA A 185 4.44 40.65 -14.97
N THR A 186 4.41 41.00 -13.68
CA THR A 186 4.44 42.40 -13.22
C THR A 186 5.74 43.09 -13.57
N CYS A 187 6.90 42.43 -13.44
CA CYS A 187 8.19 43.00 -13.81
C CYS A 187 8.26 43.33 -15.31
N VAL A 188 7.73 42.46 -16.17
CA VAL A 188 7.73 42.63 -17.63
C VAL A 188 6.75 43.73 -18.07
N THR A 189 5.53 43.72 -17.52
CA THR A 189 4.47 44.64 -17.96
C THR A 189 4.45 45.96 -17.21
N ARG A 190 5.17 46.06 -16.09
CA ARG A 190 5.15 47.17 -15.11
C ARG A 190 3.75 47.49 -14.59
N ARG A 191 2.82 46.54 -14.65
CA ARG A 191 1.44 46.66 -14.16
C ARG A 191 1.13 45.56 -13.16
N VAL A 192 0.69 45.94 -11.97
CA VAL A 192 0.35 45.00 -10.89
C VAL A 192 -0.91 44.20 -11.23
N ASP A 193 -1.89 44.83 -11.87
CA ASP A 193 -3.17 44.20 -12.24
C ASP A 193 -2.98 42.94 -13.11
N ILE A 194 -2.02 42.98 -14.04
CA ILE A 194 -1.71 41.86 -14.93
C ILE A 194 -1.08 40.70 -14.14
N GLY A 195 -0.17 40.98 -13.21
CA GLY A 195 0.46 39.94 -12.40
C GLY A 195 -0.51 39.23 -11.47
N VAL A 196 -1.43 39.98 -10.84
CA VAL A 196 -2.51 39.39 -10.04
C VAL A 196 -3.40 38.51 -10.93
N GLY A 197 -3.78 38.98 -12.12
CA GLY A 197 -4.56 38.19 -13.08
C GLY A 197 -3.90 36.87 -13.48
N VAL A 198 -2.59 36.88 -13.78
CA VAL A 198 -1.84 35.68 -14.16
C VAL A 198 -1.75 34.68 -13.00
N SER A 199 -1.42 35.15 -11.80
CA SER A 199 -1.35 34.29 -10.60
C SER A 199 -2.71 33.67 -10.25
N ALA A 200 -3.80 34.43 -10.38
CA ALA A 200 -5.16 33.94 -10.19
C ALA A 200 -5.54 32.89 -11.25
N ALA A 201 -5.21 33.14 -12.52
CA ALA A 201 -5.50 32.21 -13.62
C ALA A 201 -4.79 30.86 -13.43
N ILE A 202 -3.51 30.88 -13.04
CA ILE A 202 -2.73 29.65 -12.78
C ILE A 202 -3.32 28.90 -11.58
N SER A 203 -3.66 29.61 -10.51
CA SER A 203 -4.26 29.00 -9.31
C SER A 203 -5.62 28.35 -9.62
N ALA A 204 -6.46 29.01 -10.44
CA ALA A 204 -7.72 28.47 -10.90
C ALA A 204 -7.54 27.22 -11.78
N TRP A 205 -6.53 27.22 -12.67
CA TRP A 205 -6.21 26.06 -13.49
C TRP A 205 -5.77 24.86 -12.65
N ILE A 206 -4.91 25.07 -11.64
CA ILE A 206 -4.49 24.02 -10.70
C ILE A 206 -5.71 23.43 -9.97
N ALA A 207 -6.59 24.28 -9.44
CA ALA A 207 -7.81 23.83 -8.76
C ALA A 207 -8.72 23.00 -9.68
N CYS A 208 -8.82 23.36 -10.96
CA CYS A 208 -9.56 22.59 -11.96
C CYS A 208 -8.94 21.20 -12.19
N VAL A 209 -7.61 21.12 -12.33
CA VAL A 209 -6.89 19.85 -12.48
C VAL A 209 -7.08 18.96 -11.24
N GLU A 210 -6.97 19.53 -10.04
CA GLU A 210 -7.19 18.81 -8.79
C GLU A 210 -8.62 18.24 -8.70
N ALA A 211 -9.63 19.04 -9.06
CA ALA A 211 -11.03 18.59 -9.07
C ALA A 211 -11.26 17.42 -10.04
N VAL A 212 -10.66 17.47 -11.23
CA VAL A 212 -10.76 16.39 -12.23
C VAL A 212 -10.06 15.12 -11.73
N LEU A 213 -8.88 15.25 -11.09
CA LEU A 213 -8.17 14.11 -10.52
C LEU A 213 -8.96 13.48 -9.36
N LEU A 214 -9.55 14.29 -8.48
CA LEU A 214 -10.39 13.79 -7.40
C LEU A 214 -11.64 13.08 -7.93
N TRP A 215 -12.26 13.57 -9.00
CA TRP A 215 -13.42 12.89 -9.60
C TRP A 215 -13.02 11.54 -10.20
N LYS A 216 -11.98 11.51 -11.05
CA LYS A 216 -11.58 10.27 -11.75
C LYS A 216 -11.06 9.17 -10.82
N TYR A 217 -10.51 9.53 -9.66
CA TYR A 217 -9.79 8.60 -8.78
C TYR A 217 -10.39 8.44 -7.38
N ARG A 218 -11.62 8.93 -7.16
CA ARG A 218 -12.46 8.60 -6.01
C ARG A 218 -13.03 7.20 -6.14
#